data_AF-A0A1J3H764-F1
#
_entry.id   AF-A0A1J3H764-F1
#
_cell.length_a   1.000
_cell.length_b   1.000
_cell.length_c   1.000
_cell.angle_alpha   90.00
_cell.angle_beta   90.00
_cell.angle_gamma   90.00
#
_symmetry.space_group_name_H-M   'P 1'
#
loop_
_entity.id
_entity.type
_entity.pdbx_description
1 polymer ?
#
loop_
_entity_poly.entity_id
_entity_poly.type
_entity_poly.pdbx_seq_one_letter_code
_entity_poly.pdbx_strand_id
1 'polypeptide(L)'
;IISSPQLAEIKANGKTVLNFCANNYLGLANNARLIQAAKRTLDSHGFGMSSVRFICGTQDIHKQLEKVIADYYSVDDSILFPSGFDANAGFF
;
A
#
# COMPACT_ATOMS: atom_id res chain seq x y z
N ILE A 1 10.61 -8.81 17.28
CA ILE A 1 11.02 -8.68 15.86
C ILE A 1 10.45 -9.86 15.08
N ILE A 2 9.72 -9.57 14.01
CA ILE A 2 9.20 -10.59 13.08
C ILE A 2 10.25 -10.79 11.98
N SER A 3 10.56 -12.04 11.63
CA SER A 3 11.57 -12.41 10.61
C SER A 3 11.03 -13.33 9.52
N SER A 4 9.71 -13.33 9.33
CA SER A 4 9.01 -13.99 8.22
C SER A 4 8.07 -12.99 7.53
N PRO A 5 7.53 -13.31 6.34
CA PRO A 5 6.40 -12.57 5.79
C PRO A 5 5.19 -12.56 6.73
N GLN A 6 4.28 -11.61 6.51
CA GLN A 6 3.06 -11.47 7.30
C GLN A 6 1.99 -12.49 6.88
N LEU A 7 1.66 -13.42 7.77
CA LEU A 7 0.76 -14.56 7.56
C LEU A 7 0.03 -14.90 8.87
N ALA A 8 -0.87 -15.89 8.83
CA ALA A 8 -1.52 -16.42 10.03
C ALA A 8 -0.50 -17.07 11.00
N GLU A 9 0.56 -17.67 10.46
CA GLU A 9 1.71 -18.17 11.22
C GLU A 9 2.96 -17.36 10.85
N ILE A 10 3.71 -16.89 11.84
CA ILE A 10 4.89 -16.05 11.66
C ILE A 10 6.07 -16.52 12.51
N LYS A 11 7.28 -16.09 12.14
CA LYS A 11 8.48 -16.21 12.96
C LYS A 11 8.70 -14.92 13.75
N ALA A 12 8.46 -14.95 15.06
CA ALA A 12 8.66 -13.83 15.97
C ALA A 12 9.73 -14.19 17.01
N ASN A 13 10.79 -13.37 17.10
CA ASN A 13 11.92 -13.58 18.02
C ASN A 13 12.49 -15.01 17.94
N GLY A 14 12.61 -15.54 16.71
CA GLY A 14 13.14 -16.89 16.45
C GLY A 14 12.13 -18.03 16.63
N LYS A 15 10.93 -17.77 17.16
CA LYS A 15 9.89 -18.78 17.39
C LYS A 15 8.76 -18.68 16.37
N THR A 16 8.23 -19.83 15.97
CA THR A 16 7.01 -19.90 15.15
C THR A 16 5.78 -19.74 16.06
N VAL A 17 4.90 -18.78 15.73
CA VAL A 17 3.69 -18.46 16.49
C VAL A 17 2.53 -18.13 15.57
N LEU A 18 1.29 -18.30 16.04
CA LEU A 18 0.10 -17.80 15.37
C LEU A 18 -0.08 -16.30 15.63
N ASN A 19 -0.38 -15.54 14.58
CA ASN A 19 -0.51 -14.09 14.64
C ASN A 19 -1.99 -13.64 14.70
N PHE A 20 -2.45 -13.31 15.89
CA PHE A 20 -3.81 -12.79 16.14
C PHE A 20 -3.86 -11.28 16.41
N CYS A 21 -2.76 -10.54 16.18
CA CYS A 21 -2.67 -9.11 16.46
C CYS A 21 -2.33 -8.25 15.23
N ALA A 22 -2.47 -8.80 14.02
CA ALA A 22 -2.27 -8.06 12.77
C ALA A 22 -3.59 -7.57 12.17
N ASN A 23 -3.54 -6.39 11.54
CA ASN A 23 -4.64 -5.84 10.74
C ASN A 23 -4.71 -6.47 9.32
N ASN A 24 -4.19 -7.68 9.13
CA ASN A 24 -4.15 -8.37 7.83
C ASN A 24 -5.41 -9.21 7.61
N TYR A 25 -6.58 -8.57 7.69
CA TYR A 25 -7.89 -9.24 7.75
C TYR A 25 -8.17 -10.16 6.55
N LEU A 26 -7.77 -9.76 5.35
CA LEU A 26 -7.97 -10.51 4.12
C LEU A 26 -6.76 -11.38 3.72
N GLY A 27 -5.70 -11.43 4.53
CA GLY A 27 -4.49 -12.19 4.21
C GLY A 27 -3.68 -11.64 3.03
N LEU A 28 -3.90 -10.38 2.62
CA LEU A 28 -3.30 -9.80 1.42
C LEU A 28 -1.84 -9.37 1.59
N ALA A 29 -1.36 -9.20 2.83
CA ALA A 29 -0.02 -8.67 3.10
C ALA A 29 1.14 -9.47 2.47
N ASN A 30 0.97 -10.77 2.20
CA ASN A 30 1.94 -11.63 1.51
C ASN A 30 1.31 -12.33 0.27
N ASN A 31 0.33 -11.70 -0.38
CA ASN A 31 -0.33 -12.28 -1.54
C ASN A 31 0.60 -12.27 -2.78
N ALA A 32 0.76 -13.43 -3.42
CA ALA A 32 1.66 -13.59 -4.56
C ALA A 32 1.32 -12.67 -5.74
N ARG A 33 0.02 -12.42 -6.02
CA ARG A 33 -0.38 -11.51 -7.11
C ARG A 33 0.05 -10.07 -6.84
N LEU A 34 -0.06 -9.61 -5.59
CA LEU A 34 0.34 -8.26 -5.18
C LEU A 34 1.85 -8.08 -5.22
N ILE A 35 2.61 -9.08 -4.75
CA ILE A 35 4.08 -9.07 -4.85
C ILE A 35 4.53 -8.96 -6.30
N GLN A 36 3.90 -9.71 -7.20
CA GLN A 36 4.23 -9.65 -8.63
C GLN A 36 3.82 -8.32 -9.28
N ALA A 37 2.69 -7.73 -8.87
CA ALA A 37 2.30 -6.41 -9.32
C ALA A 37 3.32 -5.35 -8.90
N ALA A 38 3.74 -5.37 -7.62
CA ALA A 38 4.75 -4.44 -7.11
C ALA A 38 6.07 -4.53 -7.88
N LYS A 39 6.57 -5.76 -8.15
CA LYS A 39 7.79 -5.96 -8.96
C LYS A 39 7.68 -5.35 -10.36
N ARG A 40 6.58 -5.63 -11.08
CA ARG A 40 6.35 -5.04 -12.41
C ARG A 40 6.25 -3.53 -12.38
N THR A 41 5.64 -2.95 -11.34
CA THR A 41 5.56 -1.50 -11.18
C THR A 41 6.95 -0.91 -10.96
N LEU A 42 7.80 -1.53 -10.14
CA LEU A 42 9.19 -1.09 -9.97
C LEU A 42 9.96 -1.07 -11.31
N ASP A 43 9.80 -2.11 -12.13
CA ASP A 43 10.47 -2.19 -13.44
C ASP A 43 9.97 -1.12 -14.42
N SER A 44 8.69 -0.74 -14.37
CA SER A 44 8.07 0.18 -15.34
C SER A 44 8.04 1.65 -14.89
N HIS A 45 7.99 1.92 -13.59
CA HIS A 45 7.78 3.25 -13.02
C HIS A 45 8.94 3.73 -12.13
N GLY A 46 9.92 2.86 -11.87
CA GLY A 46 11.04 3.15 -10.98
C GLY A 46 10.69 3.02 -9.50
N PHE A 47 11.66 3.32 -8.64
CA PHE A 47 11.54 3.12 -7.19
C PHE A 47 10.82 4.27 -6.46
N GLY A 48 10.98 5.50 -6.94
CA GLY A 48 10.39 6.68 -6.30
C GLY A 48 10.54 7.93 -7.15
N MET A 49 9.79 8.98 -6.78
CA MET A 49 9.64 10.19 -7.60
C MET A 49 10.54 11.35 -7.18
N SER A 50 11.12 11.30 -5.97
CA SER A 50 11.97 12.39 -5.42
C SER A 50 11.35 13.80 -5.49
N SER A 51 10.02 13.89 -5.48
CA SER A 51 9.27 15.14 -5.67
C SER A 51 7.84 15.03 -5.15
N VAL A 52 7.23 16.18 -4.88
CA VAL A 52 5.81 16.29 -4.50
C VAL A 52 4.89 16.20 -5.72
N ARG A 53 3.62 15.83 -5.49
CA ARG A 53 2.62 15.56 -6.54
C ARG A 53 2.47 16.70 -7.57
N PHE A 54 2.46 17.95 -7.13
CA PHE A 54 2.21 19.10 -8.01
C PHE A 54 3.39 19.49 -8.92
N ILE A 55 4.63 19.17 -8.55
CA ILE A 55 5.82 19.56 -9.33
C ILE A 55 6.13 18.49 -10.39
N CYS A 56 6.61 17.33 -9.96
CA CYS A 56 6.91 16.21 -10.85
C CYS A 56 6.74 14.84 -10.16
N GLY A 57 5.97 14.80 -9.05
CA GLY A 57 5.71 13.57 -8.30
C GLY A 57 4.51 12.75 -8.75
N THR A 58 3.73 13.22 -9.73
CA THR A 58 2.53 12.50 -10.20
C THR A 58 2.84 11.68 -11.45
N GLN A 59 2.86 10.36 -11.30
CA GLN A 59 2.76 9.40 -12.41
C GLN A 59 1.30 9.03 -12.73
N ASP A 60 1.08 8.44 -13.90
CA ASP A 60 -0.21 7.91 -14.37
C ASP A 60 -0.85 6.91 -13.39
N ILE A 61 -0.05 6.02 -12.79
CA ILE A 61 -0.51 5.07 -11.75
C ILE A 61 -1.19 5.74 -10.56
N HIS A 62 -0.77 6.96 -10.18
CA HIS A 62 -1.44 7.69 -9.09
C HIS A 62 -2.87 8.09 -9.49
N LYS A 63 -3.04 8.61 -10.71
CA LYS A 63 -4.36 9.00 -11.23
C LYS A 63 -5.26 7.80 -11.51
N GLN A 64 -4.69 6.68 -11.97
CA GLN A 64 -5.44 5.43 -12.13
C GLN A 64 -5.96 4.92 -10.78
N LEU A 65 -5.12 4.95 -9.73
CA LEU A 65 -5.55 4.54 -8.39
C LEU A 65 -6.60 5.48 -7.80
N GLU A 66 -6.43 6.80 -7.95
CA GLU A 66 -7.43 7.80 -7.52
C GLU A 66 -8.79 7.54 -8.19
N LYS A 67 -8.81 7.25 -9.48
CA LYS A 67 -10.04 6.89 -10.19
C LYS A 67 -10.67 5.60 -9.67
N VAL A 68 -9.88 4.53 -9.49
CA VAL A 68 -10.40 3.24 -9.00
C VAL A 68 -10.98 3.38 -7.59
N ILE A 69 -10.35 4.18 -6.72
CA ILE A 69 -10.86 4.45 -5.37
C ILE A 69 -12.17 5.24 -5.44
N ALA A 70 -12.23 6.30 -6.25
CA ALA A 70 -13.43 7.11 -6.42
C ALA A 70 -14.61 6.26 -6.92
N ASP A 71 -14.37 5.44 -7.95
CA ASP A 71 -15.36 4.50 -8.50
C ASP A 71 -15.80 3.47 -7.45
N TYR A 72 -14.88 2.92 -6.65
CA TYR A 72 -15.18 1.92 -5.62
C TYR A 72 -16.08 2.46 -4.50
N TYR A 73 -15.84 3.69 -4.06
CA TYR A 73 -16.63 4.35 -3.00
C TYR A 73 -17.82 5.15 -3.53
N SER A 74 -18.01 5.20 -4.85
CA SER A 74 -19.09 5.98 -5.50
C SER A 74 -19.04 7.47 -5.13
N VAL A 75 -17.85 8.07 -5.20
CA VAL A 75 -17.61 9.51 -5.01
C VAL A 75 -17.05 10.12 -6.29
N ASP A 76 -17.14 11.44 -6.43
CA ASP A 76 -16.75 12.14 -7.67
C ASP A 76 -15.24 12.08 -7.95
N ASP A 77 -14.40 12.18 -6.92
CA ASP A 77 -12.94 12.14 -7.03
C ASP A 77 -12.28 11.64 -5.74
N SER A 78 -11.00 11.30 -5.80
CA SER A 78 -10.18 10.97 -4.64
C SER A 78 -8.75 11.48 -4.77
N ILE A 79 -8.07 11.64 -3.64
CA ILE A 79 -6.69 12.13 -3.59
C ILE A 79 -5.83 11.23 -2.69
N LEU A 80 -4.64 10.88 -3.16
CA LEU A 80 -3.71 10.02 -2.40
C LEU A 80 -2.86 10.82 -1.42
N PHE A 81 -2.71 10.26 -0.22
CA PHE A 81 -1.75 10.66 0.80
C PHE A 81 -0.80 9.49 1.15
N PRO A 82 0.41 9.75 1.66
CA PRO A 82 1.37 8.69 2.03
C PRO A 82 0.88 7.77 3.14
N SER A 83 0.01 8.28 4.03
CA SER A 83 -0.61 7.51 5.10
C SER A 83 -2.02 8.03 5.43
N GLY A 84 -2.81 7.21 6.12
CA GLY A 84 -4.10 7.64 6.65
C GLY A 84 -3.99 8.74 7.73
N PHE A 85 -2.82 8.85 8.39
CA PHE A 85 -2.56 9.94 9.33
C PHE A 85 -2.42 11.28 8.59
N ASP A 86 -1.64 11.30 7.49
CA ASP A 86 -1.44 12.50 6.67
C ASP A 86 -2.75 12.94 6.00
N ALA A 87 -3.60 11.99 5.58
CA ALA A 87 -4.91 12.30 5.03
C ALA A 87 -5.80 13.05 6.03
N ASN A 88 -5.82 12.59 7.29
CA ASN A 88 -6.56 13.28 8.34
C ASN A 88 -5.95 14.65 8.67
N ALA A 89 -4.63 14.74 8.80
CA ALA A 89 -3.93 15.98 9.11
C ALA A 89 -4.01 17.03 7.97
N GLY A 90 -4.16 16.59 6.72
CA GLY A 90 -4.38 17.48 5.58
C GLY A 90 -5.83 17.94 5.42
N PHE A 91 -6.77 17.30 6.14
CA PHE A 91 -8.19 17.64 6.11
C PHE A 91 -8.61 18.53 7.28
N PHE A 92 -8.14 18.22 8.50
CA PHE A 92 -8.43 18.96 9.74
C PHE A 92 -7.38 20.04 10.02
#